data_AF-A0A9J6F5X2-F1
#
_entry.id   AF-A0A9J6F5X2-F1
#
_cell.length_a   1.000
_cell.length_b   1.000
_cell.length_c   1.000
_cell.angle_alpha   90.00
_cell.angle_beta   90.00
_cell.angle_gamma   90.00
#
_symmetry.space_group_name_H-M   'P 1'
#
loop_
_entity.id
_entity.type
_entity.pdbx_description
1 polymer ?
#
loop_
_entity_poly.entity_id
_entity_poly.type
_entity_poly.pdbx_seq_one_letter_code
_entity_poly.pdbx_strand_id
1 'polypeptide(L)'
;MKEDFEALLLDNDISAARFSDIIDFEDSDKEDILQLVRSLTSEQKHGIQLTVECGLHLGLLSCDSEDHAKNLEKLIHNGRHFYGSSCSKDSCDFLLATVFLLLRGNVVKSSQLHKFLCDRDCYALYFHDMDGICDTLVCASFRQLFVVILRDQLPRLYHAFKMYSYEPSNVLKHWIGQFFWGCLSFDEIAAILLMVISLGAETLLYVCLSMLKHIEEQALQAANEFRFIAMLREAEMHDFKLVSYVDYINSLVEQYESMVQKGLHMYAH
;
A
#
# COMPACT_ATOMS: atom_id res chain seq x y z
N MET A 1 11.04 17.67 -5.57
CA MET A 1 10.21 16.53 -5.09
C MET A 1 10.84 15.18 -5.43
N LYS A 2 11.11 14.83 -6.70
CA LYS A 2 11.83 13.57 -7.04
C LYS A 2 13.28 13.53 -6.50
N GLU A 3 14.03 14.61 -6.70
CA GLU A 3 15.40 14.77 -6.16
C GLU A 3 15.44 14.84 -4.62
N ASP A 4 14.47 15.53 -4.00
CA ASP A 4 14.36 15.60 -2.53
C ASP A 4 13.98 14.24 -1.92
N PHE A 5 13.18 13.44 -2.63
CA PHE A 5 12.75 12.12 -2.17
C PHE A 5 13.89 11.09 -2.27
N GLU A 6 14.69 11.13 -3.33
CA GLU A 6 15.91 10.31 -3.43
C GLU A 6 16.90 10.67 -2.32
N ALA A 7 17.07 11.97 -2.01
CA ALA A 7 17.88 12.40 -0.88
C ALA A 7 17.33 11.89 0.46
N LEU A 8 16.00 11.94 0.67
CA LEU A 8 15.34 11.45 1.89
C LEU A 8 15.45 9.93 2.07
N LEU A 9 15.39 9.17 0.98
CA LEU A 9 15.61 7.72 0.99
C LEU A 9 17.07 7.37 1.24
N LEU A 10 18.01 8.09 0.61
CA LEU A 10 19.45 7.85 0.74
C LEU A 10 19.99 8.21 2.12
N ASP A 11 19.42 9.22 2.78
CA ASP A 11 19.79 9.59 4.15
C ASP A 11 19.21 8.63 5.22
N ASN A 12 18.42 7.61 4.82
CA ASN A 12 17.82 6.60 5.71
C ASN A 12 16.96 7.18 6.85
N ASP A 13 16.49 8.42 6.71
CA ASP A 13 15.86 9.15 7.82
C ASP A 13 14.32 8.98 7.87
N ILE A 14 13.76 8.12 6.99
CA ILE A 14 12.34 7.80 6.98
C ILE A 14 12.05 6.75 8.06
N SER A 15 11.66 7.24 9.23
CA SER A 15 11.01 6.41 10.24
C SER A 15 9.50 6.66 10.23
N ALA A 16 8.71 5.61 10.43
CA ALA A 16 7.26 5.69 10.63
C ALA A 16 6.89 6.69 11.73
N ALA A 17 7.73 6.82 12.77
CA ALA A 17 7.52 7.77 13.85
C ALA A 17 7.66 9.24 13.40
N ARG A 18 8.50 9.54 12.40
CA ARG A 18 8.76 10.89 11.88
C ARG A 18 7.92 11.23 10.65
N PHE A 19 7.11 10.31 10.16
CA PHE A 19 6.27 10.50 8.99
C PHE A 19 5.35 11.72 9.10
N SER A 20 4.79 11.96 10.29
CA SER A 20 3.96 13.14 10.59
C SER A 20 4.69 14.48 10.45
N ASP A 21 6.02 14.48 10.55
CA ASP A 21 6.84 15.71 10.49
C ASP A 21 7.20 16.04 9.04
N ILE A 22 7.15 15.05 8.15
CA ILE A 22 7.42 15.19 6.71
C ILE A 22 6.18 15.72 5.98
N ILE A 23 4.99 15.33 6.44
CA ILE A 23 3.71 15.73 5.84
C ILE A 23 3.09 16.86 6.65
N ASP A 24 3.24 18.08 6.16
CA ASP A 24 2.65 19.28 6.76
C ASP A 24 1.32 19.62 6.06
N PHE A 25 0.24 19.01 6.54
CA PHE A 25 -1.11 19.50 6.25
C PHE A 25 -1.54 20.46 7.36
N GLU A 26 -2.07 21.63 6.99
CA GLU A 26 -2.63 22.60 7.93
C GLU A 26 -3.73 21.94 8.77
N ASP A 27 -3.68 22.15 10.09
CA ASP A 27 -4.77 21.78 11.00
C ASP A 27 -5.97 22.69 10.69
N SER A 28 -6.73 22.38 9.63
CA SER A 28 -7.91 23.14 9.29
C SER A 28 -9.03 22.78 10.25
N ASP A 29 -9.48 23.76 11.04
CA ASP A 29 -10.69 23.65 11.81
C ASP A 29 -11.90 23.51 10.87
N LYS A 30 -12.48 22.31 10.85
CA LYS A 30 -13.78 21.91 10.27
C LYS A 30 -13.77 21.43 8.82
N GLU A 31 -13.52 20.13 8.64
CA GLU A 31 -14.31 19.38 7.63
C GLU A 31 -15.63 18.97 8.29
N ASP A 32 -16.76 19.32 7.65
CA ASP A 32 -18.09 18.89 8.06
C ASP A 32 -18.18 17.36 7.91
N ILE A 33 -18.00 16.66 9.02
CA ILE A 33 -18.12 15.21 9.14
C ILE A 33 -19.58 14.83 8.89
N LEU A 34 -19.89 14.40 7.66
CA LEU A 34 -21.19 13.83 7.33
C LEU A 34 -21.33 12.48 8.03
N GLN A 35 -22.14 12.45 9.09
CA GLN A 35 -22.45 11.24 9.85
C GLN A 35 -23.28 10.26 9.01
N LEU A 36 -22.64 9.40 8.23
CA LEU A 36 -23.35 8.28 7.61
C LEU A 36 -23.51 7.12 8.61
N VAL A 37 -24.74 7.00 9.12
CA VAL A 37 -25.21 6.00 10.08
C VAL A 37 -25.32 4.63 9.42
N ARG A 38 -24.21 3.93 9.20
CA ARG A 38 -24.23 2.48 8.97
C ARG A 38 -23.35 1.81 10.00
N SER A 39 -23.90 0.87 10.77
CA SER A 39 -23.14 0.14 11.77
C SER A 39 -22.01 -0.68 11.14
N LEU A 40 -20.80 -0.57 11.67
CA LEU A 40 -19.67 -1.45 11.31
C LEU A 40 -19.99 -2.93 11.59
N THR A 41 -19.45 -3.81 10.75
CA THR A 41 -19.52 -5.27 10.98
C THR A 41 -18.67 -5.67 12.19
N SER A 42 -18.88 -6.89 12.71
CA SER A 42 -18.06 -7.43 13.81
C SER A 42 -16.60 -7.57 13.41
N GLU A 43 -16.32 -7.96 12.16
CA GLU A 43 -14.97 -8.11 11.63
C GLU A 43 -14.24 -6.76 11.55
N GLN A 44 -14.94 -5.71 11.14
CA GLN A 44 -14.38 -4.35 11.08
C GLN A 44 -14.05 -3.80 12.45
N LYS A 45 -14.94 -3.99 13.43
CA LYS A 45 -14.67 -3.58 14.82
C LYS A 45 -13.46 -4.31 15.39
N HIS A 46 -13.31 -5.59 15.07
CA HIS A 46 -12.14 -6.35 15.48
C HIS A 46 -10.86 -5.87 14.78
N GLY A 47 -10.92 -5.58 13.48
CA GLY A 47 -9.79 -4.99 12.74
C GLY A 47 -9.34 -3.63 13.28
N ILE A 48 -10.29 -2.78 13.68
CA ILE A 48 -10.00 -1.49 14.35
C ILE A 48 -9.28 -1.72 15.68
N GLN A 49 -9.75 -2.67 16.49
CA GLN A 49 -9.11 -3.00 17.77
C GLN A 49 -7.67 -3.49 17.56
N LEU A 50 -7.47 -4.43 16.64
CA LEU A 50 -6.14 -4.94 16.29
C LEU A 50 -5.22 -3.83 15.78
N THR A 51 -5.73 -2.91 14.96
CA THR A 51 -4.97 -1.75 14.47
C THR A 51 -4.48 -0.88 15.60
N VAL A 52 -5.35 -0.57 16.58
CA VAL A 52 -4.99 0.24 17.75
C VAL A 52 -3.97 -0.48 18.62
N GLU A 53 -4.16 -1.78 18.88
CA GLU A 53 -3.21 -2.60 19.63
C GLU A 53 -1.83 -2.64 18.96
N CYS A 54 -1.78 -2.83 17.63
CA CYS A 54 -0.55 -2.75 16.85
C CYS A 54 0.11 -1.36 16.97
N GLY A 55 -0.67 -0.29 16.82
CA GLY A 55 -0.18 1.09 16.93
C GLY A 55 0.43 1.41 18.29
N LEU A 56 -0.17 0.90 19.37
CA LEU A 56 0.35 1.03 20.73
C LEU A 56 1.62 0.21 20.93
N HIS A 57 1.64 -1.04 20.45
CA HIS A 57 2.81 -1.91 20.55
C HIS A 57 4.03 -1.36 19.79
N LEU A 58 3.79 -0.73 18.63
CA LEU A 58 4.84 -0.11 17.82
C LEU A 58 5.24 1.30 18.31
N GLY A 59 4.57 1.84 19.33
CA GLY A 59 4.83 3.19 19.84
C GLY A 59 4.40 4.31 18.88
N LEU A 60 3.57 4.01 17.87
CA LEU A 60 3.03 4.99 16.92
C LEU A 60 1.83 5.75 17.51
N LEU A 61 1.11 5.12 18.45
CA LEU A 61 0.01 5.74 19.19
C LEU A 61 0.40 5.95 20.66
N SER A 62 -0.07 7.05 21.24
CA SER A 62 0.09 7.33 22.67
C SER A 62 -1.00 6.64 23.49
N CYS A 63 -0.63 6.07 24.65
CA CYS A 63 -1.59 5.49 25.59
C CYS A 63 -2.52 6.53 26.23
N ASP A 64 -2.11 7.80 26.24
CA ASP A 64 -2.79 8.89 26.95
C ASP A 64 -3.92 9.55 26.14
N SER A 65 -4.05 9.22 24.85
CA SER A 65 -5.07 9.80 23.98
C SER A 65 -6.39 9.04 24.12
N GLU A 66 -7.46 9.77 24.43
CA GLU A 66 -8.81 9.19 24.53
C GLU A 66 -9.28 8.63 23.17
N ASP A 67 -9.62 7.33 23.19
CA ASP A 67 -10.48 6.63 22.24
C ASP A 67 -9.99 6.56 20.76
N HIS A 68 -8.74 6.15 20.55
CA HIS A 68 -8.17 5.84 19.21
C HIS A 68 -9.08 4.97 18.34
N ALA A 69 -9.77 4.01 18.94
CA ALA A 69 -10.72 3.13 18.24
C ALA A 69 -11.91 3.92 17.66
N LYS A 70 -12.48 4.86 18.41
CA LYS A 70 -13.57 5.73 17.91
C LYS A 70 -13.06 6.69 16.84
N ASN A 71 -11.83 7.18 16.97
CA ASN A 71 -11.22 8.07 15.99
C ASN A 71 -10.97 7.35 14.66
N LEU A 72 -10.47 6.11 14.70
CA LEU A 72 -10.33 5.27 13.52
C LEU A 72 -11.69 4.88 12.93
N GLU A 73 -12.69 4.57 13.75
CA GLU A 73 -14.07 4.31 13.29
C GLU A 73 -14.63 5.51 12.53
N LYS A 74 -14.48 6.73 13.07
CA LYS A 74 -14.88 7.97 12.36
C LYS A 74 -14.14 8.14 11.04
N LEU A 75 -12.83 7.91 11.01
CA LEU A 75 -12.03 8.02 9.80
C LEU A 75 -12.50 7.05 8.72
N ILE A 76 -12.72 5.78 9.07
CA ILE A 76 -13.22 4.75 8.14
C ILE A 76 -14.61 5.12 7.64
N HIS A 77 -15.50 5.63 8.50
CA HIS A 77 -16.80 6.12 8.07
C HIS A 77 -16.71 7.24 7.04
N ASN A 78 -15.81 8.20 7.25
CA ASN A 78 -15.61 9.33 6.34
C ASN A 78 -14.97 8.88 5.02
N GLY A 79 -13.96 8.00 5.09
CA GLY A 79 -13.28 7.44 3.92
C GLY A 79 -14.21 6.70 2.96
N ARG A 80 -15.26 6.05 3.49
CA ARG A 80 -16.27 5.36 2.68
C ARG A 80 -17.05 6.24 1.71
N HIS A 81 -17.05 7.56 1.89
CA HIS A 81 -17.65 8.47 0.91
C HIS A 81 -16.87 8.53 -0.41
N PHE A 82 -15.56 8.27 -0.36
CA PHE A 82 -14.69 8.24 -1.54
C PHE A 82 -14.75 6.90 -2.26
N TYR A 83 -15.22 5.86 -1.57
CA TYR A 83 -15.41 4.53 -2.10
C TYR A 83 -16.76 4.41 -2.81
N GLY A 84 -16.74 4.00 -4.08
CA GLY A 84 -17.96 3.63 -4.80
C GLY A 84 -18.75 2.53 -4.07
N SER A 85 -20.04 2.38 -4.41
CA SER A 85 -20.98 1.44 -3.76
C SER A 85 -20.59 -0.04 -3.76
N SER A 86 -19.52 -0.37 -4.48
CA SER A 86 -19.02 -1.71 -4.81
C SER A 86 -17.86 -2.19 -3.93
N CYS A 87 -17.33 -1.36 -3.01
CA CYS A 87 -16.24 -1.79 -2.13
C CYS A 87 -16.66 -2.92 -1.20
N SER A 88 -15.71 -3.80 -0.88
CA SER A 88 -15.86 -4.91 0.05
C SER A 88 -16.31 -4.34 1.40
N LYS A 89 -17.59 -4.52 1.71
CA LYS A 89 -18.23 -3.93 2.90
C LYS A 89 -17.79 -4.59 4.20
N ASP A 90 -16.98 -5.64 4.13
CA ASP A 90 -16.76 -6.58 5.23
C ASP A 90 -15.34 -6.55 5.79
N SER A 91 -14.33 -6.11 5.02
CA SER A 91 -12.93 -6.03 5.48
C SER A 91 -12.58 -4.68 6.14
N CYS A 92 -11.58 -4.69 7.03
CA CYS A 92 -10.96 -3.47 7.56
C CYS A 92 -10.09 -2.81 6.48
N ASP A 93 -10.12 -1.49 6.40
CA ASP A 93 -9.35 -0.73 5.42
C ASP A 93 -7.90 -0.55 5.90
N PHE A 94 -7.00 -1.36 5.35
CA PHE A 94 -5.58 -1.35 5.72
C PHE A 94 -4.87 -0.04 5.34
N LEU A 95 -5.29 0.64 4.27
CA LEU A 95 -4.67 1.91 3.88
C LEU A 95 -5.04 3.00 4.90
N LEU A 96 -6.33 3.16 5.21
CA LEU A 96 -6.78 4.14 6.21
C LEU A 96 -6.21 3.83 7.60
N ALA A 97 -6.14 2.55 7.98
CA ALA A 97 -5.48 2.12 9.20
C ALA A 97 -4.00 2.52 9.22
N THR A 98 -3.28 2.30 8.11
CA THR A 98 -1.86 2.68 8.01
C THR A 98 -1.67 4.18 8.11
N VAL A 99 -2.44 4.96 7.34
CA VAL A 99 -2.39 6.43 7.36
C VAL A 99 -2.67 6.95 8.76
N PHE A 100 -3.68 6.41 9.44
CA PHE A 100 -4.00 6.76 10.82
C PHE A 100 -2.84 6.50 11.79
N LEU A 101 -2.18 5.35 11.67
CA LEU A 101 -1.03 5.01 12.50
C LEU A 101 0.18 5.90 12.23
N LEU A 102 0.51 6.14 10.96
CA LEU A 102 1.65 6.98 10.57
C LEU A 102 1.46 8.46 10.95
N LEU A 103 0.21 8.92 11.04
CA LEU A 103 -0.16 10.26 11.50
C LEU A 103 -0.55 10.29 12.98
N ARG A 104 -0.09 9.30 13.76
CA ARG A 104 -0.20 9.23 15.22
C ARG A 104 -1.63 9.38 15.76
N GLY A 105 -2.60 8.90 15.01
CA GLY A 105 -4.02 8.94 15.37
C GLY A 105 -4.73 10.27 15.08
N ASN A 106 -4.10 11.21 14.36
CA ASN A 106 -4.74 12.46 13.98
C ASN A 106 -5.75 12.23 12.83
N VAL A 107 -7.04 12.27 13.16
CA VAL A 107 -8.15 12.05 12.21
C VAL A 107 -8.18 13.08 11.10
N VAL A 108 -7.90 14.36 11.40
CA VAL A 108 -7.98 15.45 10.42
C VAL A 108 -6.89 15.30 9.38
N LYS A 109 -5.63 15.16 9.81
CA LYS A 109 -4.50 14.92 8.91
C LYS A 109 -4.67 13.63 8.11
N SER A 110 -5.21 12.58 8.73
CA SER A 110 -5.51 11.32 8.04
C SER A 110 -6.56 11.47 6.96
N SER A 111 -7.63 12.24 7.21
CA SER A 111 -8.67 12.57 6.24
C SER A 111 -8.08 13.37 5.06
N GLN A 112 -7.28 14.39 5.36
CA GLN A 112 -6.63 15.23 4.35
C GLN A 112 -5.67 14.43 3.47
N LEU A 113 -4.83 13.57 4.06
CA LEU A 113 -3.94 12.70 3.29
C LEU A 113 -4.73 11.73 2.42
N HIS A 114 -5.76 11.09 2.98
CA HIS A 114 -6.61 10.18 2.23
C HIS A 114 -7.27 10.87 1.03
N LYS A 115 -7.83 12.07 1.24
CA LYS A 115 -8.40 12.89 0.17
C LYS A 115 -7.37 13.27 -0.89
N PHE A 116 -6.16 13.66 -0.47
CA PHE A 116 -5.05 13.94 -1.39
C PHE A 116 -4.70 12.72 -2.26
N LEU A 117 -4.69 11.51 -1.67
CA LEU A 117 -4.44 10.28 -2.41
C LEU A 117 -5.58 9.97 -3.41
N CYS A 118 -6.83 10.21 -3.03
CA CYS A 118 -7.97 10.08 -3.94
C CYS A 118 -7.89 11.08 -5.10
N ASP A 119 -7.62 12.37 -4.82
CA ASP A 119 -7.55 13.44 -5.82
C ASP A 119 -6.38 13.27 -6.81
N ARG A 120 -5.35 12.49 -6.42
CA ARG A 120 -4.18 12.15 -7.24
C ARG A 120 -4.36 10.86 -8.05
N ASP A 121 -5.58 10.30 -8.10
CA ASP A 121 -5.89 9.04 -8.78
C ASP A 121 -4.99 7.87 -8.32
N CYS A 122 -4.59 7.85 -7.05
CA CYS A 122 -3.76 6.79 -6.46
C CYS A 122 -4.56 5.50 -6.21
N TYR A 123 -5.43 5.13 -7.14
CA TYR A 123 -6.37 4.01 -7.02
C TYR A 123 -5.68 2.68 -6.78
N ALA A 124 -4.44 2.52 -7.27
CA ALA A 124 -3.65 1.31 -7.07
C ALA A 124 -3.42 0.97 -5.58
N LEU A 125 -3.50 1.95 -4.66
CA LEU A 125 -3.43 1.70 -3.22
C LEU A 125 -4.64 0.92 -2.69
N TYR A 126 -5.78 0.99 -3.37
CA TYR A 126 -7.03 0.33 -2.98
C TYR A 126 -7.21 -1.03 -3.66
N PHE A 127 -6.10 -1.73 -3.95
CA PHE A 127 -6.07 -2.91 -4.83
C PHE A 127 -7.01 -4.06 -4.43
N HIS A 128 -7.35 -4.17 -3.15
CA HIS A 128 -8.32 -5.17 -2.67
C HIS A 128 -9.72 -4.97 -3.31
N ASP A 129 -10.10 -3.71 -3.55
CA ASP A 129 -11.43 -3.27 -3.95
C ASP A 129 -11.44 -2.53 -5.31
N MET A 130 -10.35 -2.67 -6.06
CA MET A 130 -10.13 -2.00 -7.35
C MET A 130 -11.25 -2.19 -8.37
N ASP A 131 -11.96 -3.33 -8.36
CA ASP A 131 -13.08 -3.58 -9.28
C ASP A 131 -14.32 -2.71 -8.95
N GLY A 132 -14.34 -2.04 -7.80
CA GLY A 132 -15.41 -1.16 -7.35
C GLY A 132 -15.06 0.34 -7.27
N ILE A 133 -13.78 0.69 -7.32
CA ILE A 133 -13.26 2.06 -7.14
C ILE A 133 -12.72 2.64 -8.45
N CYS A 134 -12.03 1.81 -9.24
CA CYS A 134 -11.35 2.25 -10.45
C CYS A 134 -11.96 1.56 -11.69
N ASP A 135 -11.75 2.14 -12.87
CA ASP A 135 -12.15 1.50 -14.12
C ASP A 135 -11.53 0.10 -14.21
N THR A 136 -12.36 -0.91 -14.48
CA THR A 136 -11.94 -2.30 -14.66
C THR A 136 -10.77 -2.41 -15.64
N LEU A 137 -10.71 -1.52 -16.65
CA LEU A 137 -9.61 -1.46 -17.61
C LEU A 137 -8.29 -1.01 -16.98
N VAL A 138 -8.29 0.03 -16.14
CA VAL A 138 -7.08 0.48 -15.42
C VAL A 138 -6.56 -0.65 -14.52
N CYS A 139 -7.46 -1.32 -13.81
CA CYS A 139 -7.12 -2.45 -12.94
C CYS A 139 -6.51 -3.61 -13.74
N ALA A 140 -7.10 -3.95 -14.89
CA ALA A 140 -6.57 -4.99 -15.77
C ALA A 140 -5.21 -4.60 -16.36
N SER A 141 -5.04 -3.34 -16.78
CA SER A 141 -3.78 -2.81 -17.29
C SER A 141 -2.68 -2.84 -16.23
N PHE A 142 -2.96 -2.45 -15.00
CA PHE A 142 -1.99 -2.52 -13.89
C PHE A 142 -1.53 -3.96 -13.62
N ARG A 143 -2.48 -4.92 -13.56
CA ARG A 143 -2.17 -6.36 -13.40
C ARG A 143 -1.32 -6.87 -14.57
N GLN A 144 -1.68 -6.51 -15.79
CA GLN A 144 -0.98 -6.94 -16.99
C GLN A 144 0.43 -6.36 -17.08
N LEU A 145 0.60 -5.07 -16.77
CA LEU A 145 1.92 -4.41 -16.72
C LEU A 145 2.83 -5.13 -15.73
N PHE A 146 2.33 -5.43 -14.53
CA PHE A 146 3.09 -6.21 -13.55
C PHE A 146 3.59 -7.54 -14.12
N VAL A 147 2.71 -8.32 -14.75
CA VAL A 147 3.06 -9.63 -15.32
C VAL A 147 4.08 -9.50 -16.45
N VAL A 148 3.94 -8.47 -17.30
CA VAL A 148 4.89 -8.22 -18.40
C VAL A 148 6.28 -7.88 -17.86
N ILE A 149 6.36 -6.97 -16.89
CA ILE A 149 7.64 -6.57 -16.30
C ILE A 149 8.26 -7.72 -15.51
N LEU A 150 7.46 -8.48 -14.75
CA LEU A 150 7.92 -9.66 -14.02
C LEU A 150 8.54 -10.70 -14.94
N ARG A 151 7.90 -10.97 -16.08
CA ARG A 151 8.39 -11.93 -17.07
C ARG A 151 9.76 -11.53 -17.62
N ASP A 152 9.98 -10.24 -17.81
CA ASP A 152 11.22 -9.70 -18.38
C ASP A 152 12.35 -9.65 -17.34
N GLN A 153 12.04 -9.16 -16.14
CA GLN A 153 13.03 -8.86 -15.10
C GLN A 153 13.36 -10.06 -14.19
N LEU A 154 12.37 -10.91 -13.91
CA LEU A 154 12.51 -12.07 -13.02
C LEU A 154 11.95 -13.34 -13.70
N PRO A 155 12.54 -13.77 -14.84
CA PRO A 155 11.98 -14.85 -15.65
C PRO A 155 11.90 -16.17 -14.88
N ARG A 156 12.84 -16.46 -13.96
CA ARG A 156 12.81 -17.67 -13.13
C ARG A 156 11.56 -17.73 -12.25
N LEU A 157 11.23 -16.63 -11.58
CA LEU A 157 10.00 -16.54 -10.80
C LEU A 157 8.77 -16.63 -11.68
N TYR A 158 8.75 -15.93 -12.81
CA TYR A 158 7.64 -16.04 -13.76
C TYR A 158 7.39 -17.49 -14.20
N HIS A 159 8.44 -18.26 -14.49
CA HIS A 159 8.31 -19.68 -14.80
C HIS A 159 7.79 -20.49 -13.62
N ALA A 160 8.22 -20.20 -12.39
CA ALA A 160 7.67 -20.84 -11.19
C ALA A 160 6.16 -20.56 -11.05
N PHE A 161 5.71 -19.31 -11.21
CA PHE A 161 4.28 -18.97 -11.24
C PHE A 161 3.51 -19.80 -12.26
N LYS A 162 4.03 -19.93 -13.49
CA LYS A 162 3.42 -20.75 -14.54
C LYS A 162 3.35 -22.22 -14.17
N MET A 163 4.41 -22.77 -13.57
CA MET A 163 4.47 -24.18 -13.14
C MET A 163 3.41 -24.48 -12.06
N TYR A 164 3.22 -23.55 -11.13
CA TYR A 164 2.24 -23.67 -10.05
C TYR A 164 0.82 -23.23 -10.45
N SER A 165 0.59 -22.87 -11.71
CA SER A 165 -0.69 -22.32 -12.21
C SER A 165 -1.24 -21.20 -11.34
N TYR A 166 -0.34 -20.37 -10.79
CA TYR A 166 -0.68 -19.25 -9.93
C TYR A 166 -0.42 -17.94 -10.65
N GLU A 167 -1.45 -17.10 -10.74
CA GLU A 167 -1.37 -15.82 -11.45
C GLU A 167 -0.53 -14.82 -10.62
N PRO A 168 0.57 -14.25 -11.17
CA PRO A 168 1.43 -13.35 -10.41
C PRO A 168 0.71 -12.12 -9.86
N SER A 169 -0.30 -11.61 -10.57
CA SER A 169 -1.10 -10.47 -10.12
C SER A 169 -1.90 -10.76 -8.83
N ASN A 170 -2.08 -12.02 -8.44
CA ASN A 170 -2.69 -12.36 -7.15
C ASN A 170 -1.76 -12.05 -5.98
N VAL A 171 -0.44 -12.17 -6.14
CA VAL A 171 0.53 -11.76 -5.10
C VAL A 171 0.49 -10.25 -4.92
N LEU A 172 0.48 -9.51 -6.02
CA LEU A 172 0.31 -8.07 -6.03
C LEU A 172 -0.97 -7.66 -5.29
N LYS A 173 -2.09 -8.33 -5.58
CA LYS A 173 -3.36 -8.11 -4.88
C LYS A 173 -3.27 -8.38 -3.39
N HIS A 174 -2.62 -9.47 -3.01
CA HIS A 174 -2.47 -9.87 -1.62
C HIS A 174 -1.65 -8.84 -0.83
N TRP A 175 -0.48 -8.47 -1.33
CA TRP A 175 0.42 -7.53 -0.65
C TRP A 175 -0.15 -6.12 -0.59
N ILE A 176 -0.63 -5.56 -1.71
CA ILE A 176 -1.19 -4.20 -1.71
C ILE A 176 -2.52 -4.16 -0.95
N GLY A 177 -3.35 -5.20 -1.05
CA GLY A 177 -4.65 -5.24 -0.37
C GLY A 177 -4.56 -5.21 1.16
N GLN A 178 -3.44 -5.66 1.72
CA GLN A 178 -3.13 -5.55 3.15
C GLN A 178 -2.16 -4.40 3.45
N PHE A 179 -1.89 -3.54 2.47
CA PHE A 179 -0.91 -2.46 2.54
C PHE A 179 0.44 -2.91 3.11
N PHE A 180 0.87 -4.12 2.73
CA PHE A 180 2.09 -4.80 3.16
C PHE A 180 2.19 -5.15 4.65
N TRP A 181 1.09 -5.07 5.40
CA TRP A 181 1.05 -5.52 6.79
C TRP A 181 1.41 -7.00 6.90
N GLY A 182 2.22 -7.33 7.91
CA GLY A 182 2.73 -8.68 8.12
C GLY A 182 3.82 -9.11 7.11
N CYS A 183 4.11 -8.29 6.11
CA CYS A 183 5.15 -8.55 5.12
C CYS A 183 6.36 -7.64 5.32
N LEU A 184 6.13 -6.34 5.58
CA LEU A 184 7.16 -5.31 5.74
C LEU A 184 7.12 -4.68 7.14
N SER A 185 8.25 -4.10 7.54
CA SER A 185 8.30 -3.22 8.72
C SER A 185 7.57 -1.90 8.45
N PHE A 186 7.07 -1.25 9.51
CA PHE A 186 6.34 0.00 9.38
C PHE A 186 7.19 1.15 8.82
N ASP A 187 8.50 1.15 9.03
CA ASP A 187 9.40 2.13 8.42
C ASP A 187 9.44 1.98 6.89
N GLU A 188 9.51 0.74 6.39
CA GLU A 188 9.43 0.49 4.94
C GLU A 188 8.05 0.83 4.38
N ILE A 189 6.97 0.53 5.12
CA ILE A 189 5.62 0.93 4.73
C ILE A 189 5.50 2.45 4.63
N ALA A 190 6.06 3.20 5.59
CA ALA A 190 6.10 4.66 5.56
C ALA A 190 6.89 5.18 4.34
N ALA A 191 8.04 4.58 4.04
CA ALA A 191 8.85 4.94 2.89
C ALA A 191 8.12 4.67 1.56
N ILE A 192 7.41 3.54 1.45
CA ILE A 192 6.58 3.22 0.27
C ILE A 192 5.45 4.23 0.12
N LEU A 193 4.74 4.56 1.20
CA LEU A 193 3.66 5.56 1.13
C LEU A 193 4.20 6.93 0.71
N LEU A 194 5.35 7.35 1.23
CA LEU A 194 5.99 8.59 0.82
C LEU A 194 6.44 8.56 -0.66
N MET A 195 6.93 7.40 -1.13
CA MET A 195 7.24 7.19 -2.55
C MET A 195 6.01 7.40 -3.42
N VAL A 196 4.88 6.81 -3.03
CA VAL A 196 3.62 6.96 -3.77
C VAL A 196 3.12 8.40 -3.77
N ILE A 197 3.18 9.09 -2.64
CA ILE A 197 2.80 10.51 -2.53
C ILE A 197 3.67 11.38 -3.46
N SER A 198 4.96 11.07 -3.56
CA SER A 198 5.93 11.89 -4.29
C SER A 198 5.98 11.59 -5.78
N LEU A 199 5.84 10.32 -6.16
CA LEU A 199 6.12 9.81 -7.50
C LEU A 199 4.90 9.18 -8.19
N GLY A 200 3.79 8.97 -7.49
CA GLY A 200 2.59 8.33 -8.03
C GLY A 200 2.45 6.86 -7.64
N ALA A 201 1.22 6.35 -7.75
CA ALA A 201 0.85 5.00 -7.31
C ALA A 201 1.36 3.88 -8.24
N GLU A 202 1.79 4.21 -9.46
CA GLU A 202 2.47 3.29 -10.36
C GLU A 202 3.77 2.73 -9.78
N THR A 203 4.39 3.46 -8.84
CA THR A 203 5.62 3.02 -8.18
C THR A 203 5.45 1.72 -7.40
N LEU A 204 4.22 1.39 -6.97
CA LEU A 204 3.89 0.12 -6.32
C LEU A 204 4.25 -1.09 -7.19
N LEU A 205 4.17 -0.98 -8.52
CA LEU A 205 4.60 -2.05 -9.43
C LEU A 205 6.07 -2.39 -9.22
N TYR A 206 6.91 -1.36 -9.17
CA TYR A 206 8.36 -1.49 -9.03
C TYR A 206 8.75 -1.92 -7.61
N VAL A 207 8.02 -1.45 -6.59
CA VAL A 207 8.19 -1.90 -5.20
C VAL A 207 7.88 -3.39 -5.08
N CYS A 208 6.74 -3.87 -5.59
CA CYS A 208 6.40 -5.29 -5.53
C CYS A 208 7.37 -6.17 -6.33
N LEU A 209 7.90 -5.68 -7.46
CA LEU A 209 8.97 -6.37 -8.19
C LEU A 209 10.27 -6.43 -7.40
N SER A 210 10.61 -5.36 -6.67
CA SER A 210 11.78 -5.32 -5.79
C SER A 210 11.64 -6.30 -4.63
N MET A 211 10.45 -6.40 -4.05
CA MET A 211 10.12 -7.41 -3.04
C MET A 211 10.26 -8.83 -3.60
N LEU A 212 9.72 -9.11 -4.80
CA LEU A 212 9.89 -10.42 -5.44
C LEU A 212 11.35 -10.73 -5.75
N LYS A 213 12.12 -9.75 -6.21
CA LYS A 213 13.58 -9.88 -6.42
C LYS A 213 14.30 -10.22 -5.12
N HIS A 214 13.92 -9.58 -4.02
CA HIS A 214 14.49 -9.82 -2.70
C HIS A 214 14.30 -11.28 -2.25
N ILE A 215 13.09 -11.82 -2.43
CA ILE A 215 12.76 -13.20 -2.01
C ILE A 215 12.98 -14.25 -3.11
N GLU A 216 13.60 -13.90 -4.23
CA GLU A 216 13.64 -14.78 -5.41
C GLU A 216 14.19 -16.17 -5.08
N GLU A 217 15.36 -16.24 -4.45
CA GLU A 217 15.99 -17.54 -4.13
C GLU A 217 15.17 -18.32 -3.09
N GLN A 218 14.63 -17.65 -2.07
CA GLN A 218 13.78 -18.29 -1.07
C GLN A 218 12.49 -18.85 -1.70
N ALA A 219 11.91 -18.12 -2.66
CA ALA A 219 10.73 -18.54 -3.39
C ALA A 219 11.01 -19.75 -4.27
N LEU A 220 12.11 -19.73 -5.00
CA LEU A 220 12.51 -20.85 -5.84
C LEU A 220 12.88 -22.09 -5.01
N GLN A 221 13.45 -21.91 -3.82
CA GLN A 221 13.65 -23.00 -2.87
C GLN A 221 12.33 -23.57 -2.38
N ALA A 222 11.38 -22.71 -1.95
CA ALA A 222 10.04 -23.14 -1.54
C ALA A 222 9.27 -23.82 -2.69
N ALA A 223 9.54 -23.45 -3.94
CA ALA A 223 9.02 -24.13 -5.13
C ALA A 223 9.59 -25.55 -5.30
N ASN A 224 10.79 -25.86 -4.82
CA ASN A 224 11.28 -27.25 -4.81
C ASN A 224 10.59 -28.08 -3.71
N GLU A 225 10.03 -27.42 -2.70
CA GLU A 225 9.34 -28.04 -1.56
C GLU A 225 7.81 -28.05 -1.69
N PHE A 226 7.26 -27.66 -2.85
CA PHE A 226 5.81 -27.52 -3.10
C PHE A 226 5.11 -26.50 -2.20
N ARG A 227 5.85 -25.52 -1.66
CA ARG A 227 5.36 -24.47 -0.76
C ARG A 227 5.38 -23.06 -1.38
N PHE A 228 5.56 -22.96 -2.69
CA PHE A 228 5.70 -21.67 -3.40
C PHE A 228 4.60 -20.65 -3.07
N ILE A 229 3.33 -21.05 -3.22
CA ILE A 229 2.18 -20.15 -2.99
C ILE A 229 2.05 -19.78 -1.50
N ALA A 230 2.28 -20.75 -0.60
CA ALA A 230 2.22 -20.51 0.85
C ALA A 230 3.29 -19.50 1.26
N MET A 231 4.53 -19.70 0.81
CA MET A 231 5.64 -18.79 1.06
C MET A 231 5.29 -17.37 0.58
N LEU A 232 4.80 -17.19 -0.65
CA LEU A 232 4.45 -15.85 -1.16
C LEU A 232 3.36 -15.13 -0.36
N ARG A 233 2.41 -15.88 0.22
CA ARG A 233 1.32 -15.32 1.04
C ARG A 233 1.74 -14.99 2.46
N GLU A 234 2.67 -15.77 3.00
CA GLU A 234 3.18 -15.69 4.38
C GLU A 234 4.58 -15.05 4.41
N ALA A 235 5.01 -14.39 3.33
CA ALA A 235 6.36 -13.88 3.18
C ALA A 235 6.60 -12.73 4.15
N GLU A 236 7.42 -12.99 5.17
CA GLU A 236 8.02 -11.95 5.99
C GLU A 236 9.34 -11.52 5.34
N MET A 237 9.40 -10.27 4.89
CA MET A 237 10.53 -9.71 4.13
C MET A 237 11.62 -9.26 5.10
N HIS A 238 12.25 -10.25 5.73
CA HIS A 238 13.36 -10.03 6.65
C HIS A 238 14.49 -9.25 5.97
N ASP A 239 14.97 -8.18 6.61
CA ASP A 239 16.04 -7.32 6.11
C ASP A 239 15.76 -6.63 4.76
N PHE A 240 14.50 -6.63 4.29
CA PHE A 240 14.13 -5.81 3.13
C PHE A 240 14.26 -4.34 3.48
N LYS A 241 15.02 -3.62 2.66
CA LYS A 241 15.25 -2.19 2.74
C LYS A 241 14.99 -1.56 1.39
N LEU A 242 13.98 -0.71 1.28
CA LEU A 242 13.58 -0.06 0.03
C LEU A 242 14.75 0.72 -0.58
N VAL A 243 15.56 1.37 0.27
CA VAL A 243 16.77 2.10 -0.15
C VAL A 243 17.74 1.23 -0.96
N SER A 244 17.90 -0.05 -0.59
CA SER A 244 18.79 -0.99 -1.27
C SER A 244 18.31 -1.35 -2.69
N TYR A 245 17.06 -1.02 -3.02
CA TYR A 245 16.46 -1.28 -4.32
C TYR A 245 16.20 0.00 -5.13
N VAL A 246 16.60 1.19 -4.67
CA VAL A 246 16.35 2.45 -5.37
C VAL A 246 16.96 2.45 -6.77
N ASP A 247 18.22 2.03 -6.92
CA ASP A 247 18.86 1.94 -8.25
C ASP A 247 18.12 0.97 -9.18
N TYR A 248 17.64 -0.14 -8.62
CA TYR A 248 16.86 -1.11 -9.37
C TYR A 248 15.51 -0.53 -9.79
N ILE A 249 14.79 0.12 -8.87
CA ILE A 249 13.53 0.81 -9.15
C ILE A 249 13.73 1.88 -10.23
N ASN A 250 14.77 2.70 -10.12
CA ASN A 250 15.09 3.73 -11.12
C ASN A 250 15.35 3.12 -12.50
N SER A 251 16.10 2.01 -12.56
CA SER A 251 16.30 1.29 -13.83
C SER A 251 14.99 0.76 -14.43
N LEU A 252 14.04 0.31 -13.60
CA LEU A 252 12.72 -0.13 -14.06
C LEU A 252 11.86 1.04 -14.55
N VAL A 253 11.92 2.18 -13.86
CA VAL A 253 11.24 3.40 -14.29
C VAL A 253 11.76 3.80 -15.67
N GLU A 254 13.07 3.94 -15.86
CA GLU A 254 13.64 4.32 -17.16
C GLU A 254 13.25 3.37 -18.30
N GLN A 255 13.16 2.07 -18.02
CA GLN A 255 12.83 1.06 -19.03
C GLN A 255 11.34 1.00 -19.36
N TYR A 256 10.45 1.18 -18.37
CA TYR A 256 9.03 0.89 -18.51
C TYR A 256 8.10 2.09 -18.32
N GLU A 257 8.60 3.27 -17.92
CA GLU A 257 7.79 4.47 -17.67
C GLU A 257 6.87 4.79 -18.84
N SER A 258 7.39 4.80 -20.07
CA SER A 258 6.59 5.10 -21.26
C SER A 258 5.46 4.08 -21.51
N MET A 259 5.66 2.81 -21.12
CA MET A 259 4.67 1.75 -21.23
C MET A 259 3.61 1.87 -20.13
N VAL A 260 4.05 2.13 -18.89
CA VAL A 260 3.19 2.29 -17.73
C VAL A 260 2.32 3.53 -17.86
N GLN A 261 2.91 4.67 -18.24
CA GLN A 261 2.17 5.91 -18.51
C GLN A 261 1.11 5.69 -19.58
N LYS A 262 1.46 5.09 -20.73
CA LYS A 262 0.46 4.80 -21.78
C LYS A 262 -0.62 3.84 -21.31
N GLY A 263 -0.26 2.79 -20.57
CA GLY A 263 -1.19 1.77 -20.11
C GLY A 263 -2.18 2.29 -19.06
N LEU A 264 -1.76 3.18 -18.18
CA LEU A 264 -2.59 3.73 -17.10
C LEU A 264 -3.29 5.04 -17.49
N HIS A 265 -2.62 5.94 -18.22
CA HIS A 265 -3.21 7.22 -18.65
C HIS A 265 -4.09 7.11 -19.90
N MET A 266 -4.09 5.99 -20.63
CA MET A 266 -5.08 5.78 -21.70
C MET A 266 -6.52 5.76 -21.17
N TYR A 267 -6.70 5.57 -19.86
CA TYR A 267 -8.01 5.40 -19.23
C TYR A 267 -8.26 6.40 -18.08
N ALA A 268 -7.34 7.35 -17.86
CA ALA A 268 -7.56 8.47 -16.95
C ALA A 268 -8.43 9.51 -17.68
N HIS A 269 -9.69 9.64 -17.26
CA HIS A 269 -10.68 10.58 -17.80
C HIS A 269 -11.10 11.60 -16.75
#